data_AF-A0A9E3FQD4-F1
#
_entry.id   AF-A0A9E3FQD4-F1
#
_cell.length_a   1.000
_cell.length_b   1.000
_cell.length_c   1.000
_cell.angle_alpha   90.00
_cell.angle_beta   90.00
_cell.angle_gamma   90.00
#
_symmetry.space_group_name_H-M   'P 1'
#
loop_
_entity.id
_entity.type
_entity.pdbx_description
1 polymer ?
#
loop_
_entity_poly.entity_id
_entity_poly.type
_entity_poly.pdbx_seq_one_letter_code
_entity_poly.pdbx_strand_id
1 'polypeptide(L)' 'MIKHGAAVFENVRRYRTIASLYRQTAAFRPLQRSSLLAQAEEWEQRAVNELDAHFQLENRPFDEYCRLTNYANEQLRAAA' A
#
# COMPACT_ATOMS: atom_id res chain seq x y z
N MET A 1 -2.78 -9.31 -15.29
CA MET A 1 -2.77 -8.97 -13.86
C MET A 1 -1.46 -9.31 -13.13
N ILE A 2 -0.88 -10.51 -13.27
CA ILE A 2 0.27 -10.98 -12.43
C ILE A 2 1.56 -10.11 -12.53
N LYS A 3 1.84 -9.48 -13.67
CA LYS A 3 3.07 -8.67 -13.84
C LYS A 3 3.09 -7.35 -13.05
N HIS A 4 1.92 -6.81 -12.69
CA HIS A 4 1.85 -5.55 -11.94
C HIS A 4 2.12 -5.74 -10.45
N GLY A 5 1.62 -6.83 -9.84
CA GLY A 5 1.86 -7.12 -8.43
C GLY A 5 3.34 -7.38 -8.12
N ALA A 6 4.04 -8.13 -8.98
CA ALA A 6 5.47 -8.42 -8.77
C ALA A 6 6.34 -7.14 -8.75
N ALA A 7 6.03 -6.16 -9.60
CA ALA A 7 6.74 -4.88 -9.63
C ALA A 7 6.45 -4.03 -8.37
N VAL A 8 5.19 -3.99 -7.93
CA VAL A 8 4.76 -3.32 -6.69
C VAL A 8 5.51 -3.89 -5.49
N PHE A 9 5.52 -5.21 -5.32
CA PHE A 9 6.19 -5.83 -4.17
C PHE A 9 7.70 -5.62 -4.18
N GLU A 10 8.33 -5.59 -5.36
CA GLU A 10 9.76 -5.29 -5.48
C GLU A 10 10.06 -3.82 -5.10
N ASN A 11 9.22 -2.86 -5.51
CA ASN A 11 9.35 -1.46 -5.09
C ASN A 11 9.22 -1.31 -3.57
N VAL A 12 8.20 -1.94 -2.98
CA VAL A 12 7.97 -1.95 -1.53
C VAL A 12 9.18 -2.52 -0.79
N ARG A 13 9.73 -3.64 -1.26
CA ARG A 13 10.93 -4.24 -0.69
C ARG A 13 12.13 -3.28 -0.74
N ARG A 14 12.34 -2.60 -1.87
CA ARG A 14 13.45 -1.64 -2.04
C ARG A 14 13.29 -0.44 -1.10
N TYR A 15 12.11 0.16 -1.07
CA TYR A 15 11.83 1.33 -0.21
C TYR A 15 12.04 1.00 1.27
N ARG A 16 11.51 -0.14 1.75
CA ARG A 16 11.73 -0.60 3.13
C ARG A 16 13.19 -0.91 3.43
N THR A 17 13.92 -1.49 2.46
CA THR A 17 15.37 -1.74 2.61
C THR A 17 16.12 -0.43 2.79
N ILE A 18 15.83 0.58 1.96
CA ILE A 18 16.43 1.92 2.07
C ILE A 18 16.08 2.57 3.41
N ALA A 19 14.82 2.52 3.84
CA ALA A 19 14.40 3.02 5.15
C ALA A 19 15.16 2.34 6.31
N SER A 20 15.35 1.02 6.26
CA SER A 20 16.14 0.27 7.24
C SER A 20 17.60 0.73 7.27
N LEU A 21 18.22 0.94 6.11
CA LEU A 21 19.59 1.45 6.01
C LEU A 21 19.73 2.84 6.63
N TYR A 22 18.75 3.73 6.43
CA TYR A 22 18.73 5.04 7.08
C TYR A 22 18.64 4.93 8.61
N ARG A 23 17.76 4.07 9.15
CA ARG A 23 17.64 3.82 10.60
C ARG A 23 18.94 3.24 11.19
N GLN A 24 19.57 2.31 10.47
CA GLN A 24 20.87 1.75 10.87
C GLN A 24 21.95 2.83 10.87
N THR A 25 22.01 3.65 9.83
CA THR A 25 22.99 4.75 9.74
C THR A 25 22.79 5.77 10.85
N ALA A 26 21.53 6.06 11.21
CA ALA A 26 21.17 6.99 12.28
C ALA A 26 21.67 6.54 13.66
N ALA A 27 21.82 5.22 13.88
CA ALA A 27 22.38 4.68 15.13
C ALA A 27 23.86 5.03 15.32
N PHE A 28 24.61 5.18 14.21
CA PHE A 28 26.05 5.48 14.24
C PHE A 28 26.37 6.96 13.99
N ARG A 29 25.37 7.79 13.64
CA ARG A 29 25.54 9.22 13.32
C ARG A 29 24.63 10.11 14.18
N PRO A 30 24.92 10.27 15.50
CA PRO A 30 24.03 10.98 16.43
C PRO A 30 23.73 12.42 16.01
N LEU A 31 24.71 13.15 15.44
CA LEU A 31 24.53 14.52 14.95
C LEU A 31 23.53 14.64 13.78
N GLN A 32 23.39 13.59 12.98
CA GLN A 32 22.51 13.56 11.79
C GLN A 32 21.27 12.69 12.03
N ARG A 33 21.10 12.15 13.25
CA ARG A 33 20.11 11.13 13.56
C ARG A 33 18.69 11.55 13.20
N SER A 34 18.29 12.78 13.55
CA SER A 34 16.96 13.28 13.25
C SER A 34 16.68 13.35 11.74
N SER A 35 17.62 13.90 10.96
CA SER A 35 17.52 13.98 9.50
C SER A 35 17.46 12.59 8.86
N LEU A 36 18.31 11.65 9.28
CA LEU A 36 18.32 10.28 8.78
C LEU A 36 17.03 9.53 9.12
N LEU A 37 16.46 9.74 10.31
CA LEU A 37 15.18 9.13 10.69
C LEU A 37 14.00 9.72 9.89
N ALA A 38 14.01 11.02 9.62
CA ALA A 38 13.01 11.64 8.74
C ALA A 38 13.09 11.06 7.31
N GLN A 39 14.30 10.90 6.77
CA GLN A 39 14.48 10.24 5.48
C GLN A 39 13.99 8.78 5.50
N ALA A 40 14.24 8.04 6.57
CA ALA A 40 13.70 6.69 6.72
C ALA A 40 12.17 6.65 6.68
N GLU A 41 11.52 7.60 7.35
CA GLU A 41 10.06 7.73 7.38
C GLU A 41 9.49 8.05 5.99
N GLU A 42 10.09 8.98 5.25
CA GLU A 42 9.68 9.30 3.88
C GLU A 42 9.70 8.06 2.97
N TRP A 43 10.73 7.21 3.08
CA TRP A 43 10.82 5.97 2.30
C TRP A 43 9.79 4.93 2.74
N GLU A 44 9.52 4.82 4.04
CA GLU A 44 8.45 3.93 4.53
C GLU A 44 7.09 4.40 4.00
N GLN A 45 6.81 5.71 4.01
CA GLN A 45 5.56 6.25 3.49
C GLN A 45 5.39 5.96 2.01
N ARG A 46 6.46 6.03 1.20
CA ARG A 46 6.42 5.62 -0.21
C ARG A 46 6.07 4.14 -0.38
N ALA A 47 6.58 3.27 0.49
CA ALA A 47 6.24 1.85 0.47
C ALA A 47 4.76 1.60 0.82
N VAL A 48 4.23 2.31 1.82
CA VAL A 48 2.81 2.25 2.19
C VAL A 48 1.93 2.74 1.05
N ASN A 49 2.24 3.90 0.48
CA ASN A 49 1.46 4.48 -0.63
C ASN A 49 1.44 3.57 -1.86
N GLU A 50 2.55 2.88 -2.18
CA GLU A 50 2.62 1.92 -3.28
C GLU A 50 1.69 0.71 -3.04
N LEU A 51 1.65 0.19 -1.81
CA LEU A 51 0.73 -0.88 -1.43
C LEU A 51 -0.72 -0.42 -1.47
N ASP A 52 -1.01 0.75 -0.91
CA ASP A 52 -2.37 1.31 -0.88
C ASP A 52 -2.89 1.52 -2.31
N ALA A 53 -2.07 2.07 -3.20
CA ALA A 53 -2.42 2.23 -4.61
C ALA A 53 -2.69 0.88 -5.29
N HIS A 54 -1.86 -0.14 -5.01
CA HIS A 54 -2.05 -1.48 -5.58
C HIS A 54 -3.37 -2.11 -5.13
N PHE A 55 -3.66 -2.09 -3.83
CA PHE A 55 -4.89 -2.68 -3.29
C PHE A 55 -6.14 -1.86 -3.64
N GLN A 56 -6.05 -0.54 -3.74
CA GLN A 56 -7.17 0.28 -4.24
C GLN A 56 -7.51 -0.02 -5.71
N LEU A 57 -6.51 -0.36 -6.53
CA LEU A 57 -6.73 -0.81 -7.91
C LEU A 57 -7.28 -2.23 -7.98
N GLU A 58 -6.86 -3.13 -7.07
CA GLU A 58 -7.35 -4.50 -7.00
C GLU A 58 -8.80 -4.59 -6.46
N ASN A 59 -9.19 -3.70 -5.54
CA ASN A 59 -10.54 -3.62 -5.01
C ASN A 59 -11.58 -3.05 -6.00
N ARG A 60 -11.19 -2.69 -7.23
CA ARG A 60 -12.05 -1.96 -8.18
C ARG A 60 -13.00 -2.78 -9.08
N PRO A 61 -13.36 -4.04 -8.79
CA PRO A 61 -14.68 -4.52 -9.20
C PRO A 61 -15.40 -5.39 -8.16
N PHE A 62 -14.93 -5.47 -6.91
CA PHE A 62 -15.63 -6.24 -5.87
C PHE A 62 -16.76 -5.42 -5.23
N ASP A 63 -16.51 -4.15 -4.91
CA ASP A 63 -17.53 -3.26 -4.32
C ASP A 63 -18.72 -3.02 -5.24
N GLU A 64 -18.46 -2.89 -6.55
CA GLU A 64 -19.52 -2.72 -7.55
C GLU A 64 -20.33 -4.00 -7.75
N TYR A 65 -19.68 -5.17 -7.77
CA TYR A 65 -20.36 -6.46 -7.85
C TYR A 65 -21.21 -6.75 -6.61
N CYS A 66 -20.70 -6.48 -5.40
CA CYS A 66 -21.46 -6.59 -4.15
C CYS A 66 -22.64 -5.61 -4.11
N ARG A 67 -22.49 -4.37 -4.58
CA ARG A 67 -23.62 -3.43 -4.68
C ARG A 67 -24.68 -3.92 -5.66
N LEU A 68 -24.28 -4.37 -6.85
CA LEU A 68 -25.21 -4.85 -7.87
C LEU A 68 -25.97 -6.10 -7.43
N THR A 69 -25.28 -7.04 -6.78
CA THR A 69 -25.91 -8.26 -6.23
C THR A 69 -26.83 -7.95 -5.06
N ASN A 70 -26.45 -7.04 -4.16
CA ASN A 70 -27.34 -6.58 -3.08
C ASN A 70 -28.59 -5.90 -3.64
N TYR A 71 -28.44 -5.02 -4.65
CA TYR A 71 -29.57 -4.35 -5.31
C TYR A 71 -30.51 -5.34 -6.00
N ALA A 72 -29.95 -6.33 -6.72
CA ALA A 72 -30.73 -7.38 -7.37
C ALA A 72 -31.51 -8.24 -6.36
N ASN A 73 -30.89 -8.59 -5.22
CA ASN A 73 -31.54 -9.34 -4.15
C ASN A 73 -32.65 -8.54 -3.44
N GLU A 74 -32.46 -7.24 -3.25
CA GLU A 74 -33.48 -6.35 -2.68
C GLU A 74 -34.69 -6.19 -3.61
N GLN A 75 -34.47 -6.05 -4.93
CA GLN A 75 -35.59 -6.00 -5.88
C GLN A 75 -36.37 -7.30 -5.95
N LEU A 76 -35.70 -8.45 -5.91
CA LEU A 76 -36.34 -9.77 -5.85
C LEU A 76 -37.18 -9.95 -4.57
N ARG A 77 -36.71 -9.43 -3.42
CA ARG A 77 -37.48 -9.46 -2.17
C ARG A 77 -38.66 -8.50 -2.16
N ALA A 78 -38.56 -7.35 -2.84
CA ALA A 78 -39.66 -6.39 -2.96
C ALA A 78 -40.76 -6.86 -3.92
N ALA A 79 -40.46 -7.81 -4.80
CA ALA A 79 -41.37 -8.36 -5.80
C ALA A 79 -42.07 -9.67 -5.36
N ALA A 80 -41.76 -10.18 -4.16
CA ALA A 80 -42.34 -11.38 -3.56
C ALA A 80 -43.29 -11.02 -2.40
#